data_AF-A0A554LU98-F1
#
_entry.id   AF-A0A554LU98-F1
#
_cell.length_a   1.000
_cell.length_b   1.000
_cell.length_c   1.000
_cell.angle_alpha   90.00
_cell.angle_beta   90.00
_cell.angle_gamma   90.00
#
_symmetry.space_group_name_H-M   'P 1'
#
loop_
_entity.id
_entity.type
_entity.pdbx_description
1 polymer ?
#
loop_
_entity_poly.entity_id
_entity_poly.type
_entity_poly.pdbx_seq_one_letter_code
_entity_poly.pdbx_strand_id
1 'polypeptide(L)'
;MELNINQLANKLLGILNPRQRDILEKRFGLKDSKVMTLDALGKIYGVTRERVRQIEAGAIKELSFLIKEGVLSHFLNKVSEHLKNLGGIRRETLLLADLQMLLGESSSITFDNKVKFLLSLSGAVTKNFILIGI
;
A
#
# COMPACT_ATOMS: atom_id res chain seq x y z
N MET A 1 -13.93 -14.04 6.67
CA MET A 1 -14.14 -13.17 5.50
C MET A 1 -12.92 -13.28 4.63
N GLU A 2 -13.09 -13.60 3.35
CA GLU A 2 -11.99 -13.76 2.41
C GLU A 2 -11.22 -12.43 2.25
N LEU A 3 -9.89 -12.49 2.19
CA LEU A 3 -9.07 -11.28 2.10
C LEU A 3 -9.06 -10.79 0.65
N ASN A 4 -9.69 -9.65 0.39
CA ASN A 4 -9.63 -8.99 -0.91
C ASN A 4 -8.83 -7.68 -0.84
N ILE A 5 -7.73 -7.60 -1.59
CA ILE A 5 -6.81 -6.45 -1.57
C ILE A 5 -7.47 -5.19 -2.14
N ASN A 6 -8.29 -5.35 -3.18
CA ASN A 6 -9.00 -4.23 -3.80
C ASN A 6 -9.99 -3.60 -2.82
N GLN A 7 -10.77 -4.41 -2.12
CA GLN A 7 -11.71 -3.95 -1.10
C GLN A 7 -11.00 -3.31 0.09
N LEU A 8 -9.89 -3.91 0.56
CA LEU A 8 -9.11 -3.37 1.68
C LEU A 8 -8.52 -2.00 1.34
N ALA A 9 -7.90 -1.86 0.16
CA ALA A 9 -7.36 -0.58 -0.30
C ALA A 9 -8.46 0.48 -0.45
N ASN A 10 -9.59 0.13 -1.05
CA ASN A 10 -10.72 1.05 -1.21
C ASN A 10 -11.33 1.48 0.13
N LYS A 11 -11.41 0.58 1.11
CA LYS A 11 -11.88 0.89 2.47
C LYS A 11 -10.98 1.92 3.15
N LEU A 12 -9.66 1.74 3.05
CA LEU A 12 -8.69 2.69 3.61
C LEU A 12 -8.74 4.05 2.89
N LEU A 13 -8.71 4.04 1.57
CA LEU A 13 -8.76 5.29 0.79
C LEU A 13 -10.10 6.01 0.91
N GLY A 14 -11.18 5.30 1.23
CA GLY A 14 -12.53 5.84 1.37
C GLY A 14 -12.71 6.80 2.55
N ILE A 15 -11.82 6.79 3.55
CA ILE A 15 -11.87 7.74 4.67
C ILE A 15 -11.24 9.10 4.35
N LEU A 16 -10.40 9.15 3.32
CA LEU A 16 -9.67 10.35 2.95
C LEU A 16 -10.56 11.29 2.17
N ASN A 17 -10.28 12.59 2.28
CA ASN A 17 -10.95 13.55 1.40
C ASN A 17 -10.58 13.30 -0.07
N PRO A 18 -11.40 13.76 -1.05
CA PRO A 18 -11.17 13.45 -2.46
C PRO A 18 -9.78 13.84 -2.97
N ARG A 19 -9.21 14.95 -2.48
CA ARG A 19 -7.90 15.44 -2.90
C ARG A 19 -6.77 14.57 -2.36
N GLN A 20 -6.83 14.19 -1.09
CA GLN A 20 -5.87 13.26 -0.48
C GLN A 20 -5.92 11.90 -1.17
N ARG A 21 -7.12 11.37 -1.38
CA ARG A 21 -7.33 10.10 -2.07
C ARG A 21 -6.73 10.12 -3.46
N ASP A 22 -7.05 11.11 -4.29
CA ASP A 22 -6.53 11.21 -5.66
C ASP A 22 -4.99 11.36 -5.69
N ILE A 23 -4.42 12.14 -4.74
CA ILE A 23 -2.97 12.24 -4.58
C ILE A 23 -2.35 10.89 -4.24
N LEU A 24 -2.89 10.13 -3.29
CA LEU A 24 -2.35 8.81 -2.95
C LEU A 24 -2.55 7.79 -4.09
N GLU A 25 -3.72 7.77 -4.73
CA GLU A 25 -4.00 6.87 -5.86
C GLU A 25 -2.98 7.06 -6.99
N LYS A 26 -2.66 8.32 -7.34
CA LYS A 26 -1.64 8.65 -8.36
C LYS A 26 -0.21 8.46 -7.87
N ARG A 27 0.09 8.83 -6.62
CA ARG A 27 1.44 8.71 -6.05
C ARG A 27 1.89 7.25 -6.02
N PHE A 28 0.98 6.34 -5.68
CA PHE A 28 1.28 4.92 -5.50
C PHE A 28 0.72 4.04 -6.63
N GLY A 29 0.11 4.59 -7.68
CA GLY A 29 -0.40 3.83 -8.82
C GLY A 29 -1.49 2.82 -8.45
N LEU A 30 -2.38 3.18 -7.52
CA LEU A 30 -3.37 2.28 -6.91
C LEU A 30 -4.61 2.06 -7.79
N LYS A 31 -4.79 2.88 -8.83
CA LYS A 31 -5.95 2.81 -9.72
C LYS A 31 -5.58 2.52 -11.18
N ASP A 32 -4.54 3.16 -11.70
CA ASP A 32 -4.13 3.10 -13.10
C ASP A 32 -2.74 2.50 -13.32
N SER A 33 -2.16 1.90 -12.26
CA SER A 33 -0.79 1.34 -12.23
C SER A 33 0.34 2.36 -12.40
N LYS A 34 0.05 3.66 -12.58
CA LYS A 34 1.07 4.67 -12.86
C LYS A 34 1.45 5.41 -11.59
N VAL A 35 2.71 5.25 -11.19
CA VAL A 35 3.30 5.95 -10.06
C VAL A 35 3.72 7.35 -10.51
N MET A 36 3.28 8.38 -9.78
CA MET A 36 3.66 9.78 -10.03
C MET A 36 4.58 10.32 -8.94
N THR A 37 5.46 11.26 -9.28
CA THR A 37 6.30 11.96 -8.29
C THR A 37 5.55 13.13 -7.66
N LEU A 38 6.00 13.60 -6.48
CA LEU A 38 5.47 14.80 -5.84
C LEU A 38 5.56 16.04 -6.75
N ASP A 39 6.60 16.14 -7.56
CA ASP A 39 6.78 17.24 -8.52
C ASP A 39 5.75 17.18 -9.66
N ALA A 40 5.54 15.98 -10.23
CA ALA A 40 4.54 15.78 -11.28
C ALA A 40 3.12 16.08 -10.78
N LEU A 41 2.80 15.65 -9.55
CA LEU A 41 1.53 15.98 -8.91
C LEU A 41 1.42 17.48 -8.62
N GLY A 42 2.51 18.13 -8.19
CA GLY A 42 2.55 19.58 -7.99
C GLY A 42 2.14 20.34 -9.25
N LYS A 43 2.69 19.95 -10.40
CA LYS A 43 2.33 20.49 -11.72
C LYS A 43 0.86 20.25 -12.06
N ILE A 44 0.33 19.05 -11.82
CA ILE A 44 -1.08 18.70 -12.10
C ILE A 44 -2.05 19.55 -11.28
N TYR A 45 -1.79 19.75 -9.99
CA TYR A 45 -2.70 20.48 -9.10
C TYR A 45 -2.38 21.97 -9.00
N GLY A 46 -1.41 22.49 -9.75
CA GLY A 46 -0.99 23.89 -9.68
C GLY A 46 -0.45 24.30 -8.31
N VAL A 47 0.25 23.40 -7.62
CA VAL A 47 0.84 23.66 -6.29
C VAL A 47 2.30 23.26 -6.24
N THR A 48 3.03 23.74 -5.22
CA THR A 48 4.42 23.36 -5.02
C THR A 48 4.54 21.87 -4.65
N ARG A 49 5.70 21.28 -4.96
CA ARG A 49 6.08 19.93 -4.50
C ARG A 49 5.87 19.76 -2.99
N GLU A 50 6.24 20.78 -2.21
CA GLU A 50 6.10 20.78 -0.75
C GLU A 50 4.62 20.75 -0.32
N ARG A 51 3.74 21.45 -1.03
CA ARG A 51 2.30 21.39 -0.73
C ARG A 51 1.74 20.00 -0.97
N VAL A 52 2.16 19.30 -2.03
CA VAL A 52 1.77 17.90 -2.25
C VAL A 52 2.29 17.00 -1.12
N ARG A 53 3.56 17.17 -0.72
CA ARG A 53 4.15 16.41 0.40
C ARG A 53 3.36 16.58 1.69
N GLN A 54 2.90 17.79 2.00
CA GLN A 54 2.07 18.06 3.17
C GLN A 54 0.72 17.33 3.10
N ILE A 55 0.07 17.33 1.93
CA ILE A 55 -1.21 16.64 1.75
C ILE A 55 -1.02 15.11 1.87
N GLU A 56 0.03 14.57 1.26
CA GLU A 56 0.41 13.15 1.39
C GLU A 56 0.64 12.77 2.85
N ALA A 57 1.44 13.56 3.58
CA ALA A 57 1.72 13.33 5.00
C ALA A 57 0.45 13.39 5.87
N GLY A 58 -0.46 14.33 5.57
CA GLY A 58 -1.77 14.41 6.24
C GLY A 58 -2.61 13.16 5.99
N ALA A 59 -2.67 12.69 4.75
CA ALA A 59 -3.40 11.49 4.37
C ALA A 59 -2.83 10.23 5.06
N ILE A 60 -1.50 10.06 5.04
CA ILE A 60 -0.83 8.94 5.73
C ILE A 60 -1.11 8.97 7.24
N LYS A 61 -1.12 10.17 7.85
CA LYS A 61 -1.46 10.34 9.26
C LYS A 61 -2.89 9.88 9.55
N GLU A 62 -3.86 10.23 8.71
CA GLU A 62 -5.24 9.76 8.84
C GLU A 62 -5.35 8.24 8.72
N LEU A 63 -4.69 7.65 7.70
CA LEU A 63 -4.63 6.20 7.54
C LEU A 63 -3.99 5.49 8.74
N SER A 64 -2.99 6.12 9.38
CA SER A 64 -2.29 5.53 10.53
C SER A 64 -3.21 5.22 11.72
N PHE A 65 -4.31 5.97 11.90
CA PHE A 65 -5.30 5.67 12.93
C PHE A 65 -6.01 4.35 12.64
N LEU A 66 -6.45 4.12 11.41
CA LEU A 66 -7.09 2.86 11.02
C LEU A 66 -6.18 1.64 11.15
N ILE A 67 -4.89 1.84 10.92
CA ILE A 67 -3.89 0.77 11.08
C ILE A 67 -3.78 0.37 12.54
N LYS A 68 -3.81 1.34 13.47
CA LYS A 68 -3.84 1.09 14.92
C LYS A 68 -5.12 0.38 15.36
N GLU A 69 -6.25 0.68 14.72
CA GLU A 69 -7.53 -0.03 14.90
C GLU A 69 -7.53 -1.45 14.29
N GLY A 70 -6.41 -1.92 13.75
CA GLY A 70 -6.26 -3.30 13.29
C GLY A 70 -6.92 -3.59 11.94
N VAL A 71 -7.26 -2.57 11.14
CA VAL A 71 -7.85 -2.77 9.80
C VAL A 71 -6.95 -3.62 8.88
N LEU A 72 -5.63 -3.52 9.04
CA LEU A 72 -4.66 -4.33 8.29
C LEU A 72 -4.33 -5.69 8.93
N SER A 73 -4.82 -5.98 10.14
CA SER A 73 -4.40 -7.16 10.92
C SER A 73 -4.53 -8.47 10.14
N HIS A 74 -5.67 -8.71 9.48
CA HIS A 74 -5.90 -9.91 8.69
C HIS A 74 -4.91 -10.04 7.51
N PHE A 75 -4.64 -8.93 6.81
CA PHE A 75 -3.64 -8.91 5.74
C PHE A 75 -2.23 -9.19 6.27
N LEU A 76 -1.83 -8.51 7.35
CA LEU A 76 -0.50 -8.65 7.93
C LEU A 76 -0.27 -10.05 8.53
N ASN A 77 -1.31 -10.65 9.10
CA ASN A 77 -1.25 -12.02 9.61
C ASN A 77 -1.03 -13.01 8.47
N LYS A 78 -1.78 -12.90 7.36
CA LYS A 78 -1.55 -13.74 6.18
C LYS A 78 -0.13 -13.59 5.62
N VAL A 79 0.36 -12.36 5.48
CA VAL A 79 1.73 -12.11 5.01
C VAL A 79 2.75 -12.70 5.97
N SER A 80 2.59 -12.50 7.28
CA SER A 80 3.52 -12.99 8.29
C SER A 80 3.54 -14.50 8.39
N GLU A 81 2.38 -15.16 8.31
CA GLU A 81 2.25 -16.61 8.28
C GLU A 81 2.93 -17.20 7.04
N HIS A 82 2.69 -16.61 5.88
CA HIS A 82 3.36 -17.02 4.65
C HIS A 82 4.89 -16.87 4.73
N LEU A 83 5.38 -15.73 5.23
CA LEU A 83 6.81 -15.52 5.44
C LEU A 83 7.40 -16.52 6.42
N LYS A 84 6.72 -16.82 7.54
CA LYS A 84 7.17 -17.83 8.50
C LYS A 84 7.30 -19.21 7.87
N ASN A 85 6.35 -19.61 7.01
CA ASN A 85 6.40 -20.88 6.28
C ASN A 85 7.58 -20.96 5.30
N LEU A 86 8.12 -19.80 4.89
CA LEU A 86 9.28 -19.67 4.01
C LEU A 86 10.59 -19.36 4.75
N GLY A 87 10.63 -19.48 6.08
CA GLY A 87 11.84 -19.22 6.88
C GLY A 87 12.07 -17.74 7.23
N GLY A 88 11.06 -16.88 7.05
CA GLY A 88 11.03 -15.50 7.52
C GLY A 88 11.64 -14.45 6.58
N ILE A 89 12.31 -14.83 5.50
CA ILE A 89 12.91 -13.87 4.56
C ILE A 89 12.48 -14.21 3.14
N ARG A 90 12.01 -13.20 2.40
CA ARG A 90 11.57 -13.35 1.01
C ARG A 90 11.91 -12.10 0.22
N ARG A 91 12.40 -12.30 -1.01
CA ARG A 91 12.57 -11.21 -1.98
C ARG A 91 11.20 -10.62 -2.31
N GLU A 92 11.11 -9.31 -2.38
CA GLU A 92 9.84 -8.61 -2.64
C GLU A 92 9.12 -9.13 -3.89
N THR A 93 9.83 -9.30 -5.01
CA THR A 93 9.23 -9.81 -6.26
C THR A 93 8.63 -11.21 -6.10
N LEU A 94 9.26 -12.06 -5.30
CA LEU A 94 8.74 -13.41 -5.02
C LEU A 94 7.56 -13.34 -4.05
N LEU A 95 7.63 -12.48 -3.02
CA LEU A 95 6.52 -12.29 -2.09
C LEU A 95 5.26 -11.81 -2.82
N LEU A 96 5.39 -10.89 -3.77
CA LEU A 96 4.26 -10.41 -4.57
C LEU A 96 3.65 -11.55 -5.39
N ALA A 97 4.47 -12.33 -6.07
CA ALA A 97 4.01 -13.50 -6.84
C ALA A 97 3.31 -14.54 -5.94
N ASP A 98 3.89 -14.82 -4.77
CA ASP A 98 3.31 -15.74 -3.80
C ASP A 98 1.93 -15.24 -3.32
N LEU A 99 1.81 -13.94 -2.99
CA LEU A 99 0.55 -13.34 -2.53
C LEU A 99 -0.51 -13.28 -3.64
N GLN A 100 -0.12 -13.10 -4.90
CA GLN A 100 -1.06 -13.21 -6.03
C GLN A 100 -1.68 -14.62 -6.08
N MET A 101 -0.85 -15.66 -6.00
CA MET A 101 -1.31 -17.04 -6.02
C MET A 101 -2.19 -17.36 -4.80
N LEU A 102 -1.79 -16.93 -3.61
CA LEU A 102 -2.53 -17.18 -2.36
C LEU A 102 -3.88 -16.48 -2.29
N LEU A 103 -4.02 -15.34 -2.95
CA LEU A 103 -5.23 -14.53 -2.93
C LEU A 103 -6.12 -14.76 -4.16
N GLY A 104 -5.70 -15.62 -5.09
CA GLY A 104 -6.45 -15.92 -6.32
C GLY A 104 -6.65 -14.71 -7.22
N GLU A 105 -5.80 -13.69 -7.10
CA GLU A 105 -5.91 -12.44 -7.85
C GLU A 105 -5.04 -12.52 -9.11
N SER A 106 -5.53 -11.94 -10.21
CA SER A 106 -4.78 -11.90 -11.46
C SER A 106 -3.54 -11.01 -11.29
N SER A 107 -2.40 -11.48 -11.80
CA SER A 107 -1.16 -10.70 -11.79
C SER A 107 -1.37 -9.36 -12.49
N SER A 108 -1.26 -8.28 -11.72
CA SER A 108 -1.45 -6.91 -12.19
C SER A 108 -0.51 -5.98 -11.46
N ILE A 109 0.08 -5.03 -12.19
CA ILE A 109 0.89 -3.96 -11.61
C ILE A 109 0.07 -3.19 -10.56
N THR A 110 -1.24 -3.02 -10.76
CA THR A 110 -2.11 -2.37 -9.78
C THR A 110 -2.22 -3.20 -8.49
N PHE A 111 -2.27 -4.53 -8.58
CA PHE A 111 -2.30 -5.40 -7.42
C PHE A 111 -0.99 -5.26 -6.63
N ASP A 112 0.15 -5.33 -7.32
CA ASP A 112 1.47 -5.19 -6.71
C ASP A 112 1.61 -3.85 -6.00
N ASN A 113 1.21 -2.77 -6.67
CA ASN A 113 1.20 -1.43 -6.10
C ASN A 113 0.35 -1.34 -4.82
N LYS A 114 -0.84 -1.98 -4.81
CA LYS A 114 -1.69 -2.04 -3.61
C LYS A 114 -1.02 -2.80 -2.49
N VAL A 115 -0.46 -3.98 -2.76
CA VAL A 115 0.23 -4.78 -1.74
C VAL A 115 1.41 -4.01 -1.16
N LYS A 116 2.26 -3.40 -2.01
CA LYS A 116 3.39 -2.57 -1.58
C LYS A 116 2.92 -1.40 -0.71
N PHE A 117 1.87 -0.71 -1.12
CA PHE A 117 1.29 0.39 -0.36
C PHE A 117 0.81 -0.06 1.03
N LEU A 118 0.03 -1.14 1.11
CA LEU A 118 -0.47 -1.68 2.38
C LEU A 118 0.68 -2.13 3.31
N LEU A 119 1.72 -2.74 2.75
CA LEU A 119 2.93 -3.10 3.51
C LEU A 119 3.65 -1.86 4.03
N SER A 120 3.85 -0.84 3.18
CA SER A 120 4.53 0.41 3.57
C SER A 120 3.78 1.16 4.68
N LEU A 121 2.45 1.10 4.68
CA LEU A 121 1.60 1.70 5.71
C LEU A 121 1.77 1.01 7.07
N SER A 122 1.94 -0.31 7.06
CA SER A 122 2.02 -1.09 8.30
C SER A 122 3.30 -0.87 9.09
N GLY A 123 4.42 -0.56 8.41
CA GLY A 123 5.75 -0.49 9.01
C GLY A 123 6.20 -1.75 9.78
N ALA A 124 5.41 -2.83 9.72
CA ALA A 124 5.52 -4.00 10.60
C ALA A 124 6.21 -5.16 9.90
N VAL A 125 5.89 -5.38 8.62
CA VAL A 125 6.50 -6.47 7.84
C VAL A 125 7.98 -6.17 7.56
N THR A 126 8.37 -4.90 7.38
CA THR A 126 9.77 -4.51 7.18
C THR A 126 10.62 -4.52 8.44
N LYS A 127 10.01 -4.39 9.63
CA LYS A 127 10.75 -4.39 10.91
C LYS A 127 11.02 -5.79 11.44
N ASN A 128 10.08 -6.72 11.23
CA ASN A 128 10.19 -8.09 11.70
C ASN A 128 10.71 -9.06 10.63
N PHE A 129 10.64 -8.69 9.35
CA PHE A 129 11.12 -9.49 8.22
C PHE A 129 11.95 -8.62 7.27
N ILE A 130 13.09 -9.15 6.81
CA ILE A 130 13.98 -8.42 5.89
C ILE A 130 13.38 -8.48 4.49
N LEU A 131 12.66 -7.43 4.10
CA LEU A 131 12.30 -7.20 2.70
C LEU A 131 13.48 -6.54 1.99
N ILE A 132 14.20 -7.32 1.19
CA ILE A 132 15.32 -6.80 0.38
C ILE A 132 14.71 -6.14 -0.87
N GLY A 133 14.51 -4.81 -0.85
CA GLY A 133 14.15 -4.06 -2.07
C GLY A 133 13.26 -2.81 -1.97
N ILE A 134 12.90 -2.30 -0.79
CA ILE A 134 12.09 -1.06 -0.66
C ILE A 134 12.96 0.20 -0.69
#